data_AF-A0A9E2H3V3-F1
#
_entry.id   AF-A0A9E2H3V3-F1
#
_cell.length_a   1.000
_cell.length_b   1.000
_cell.length_c   1.000
_cell.angle_alpha   90.00
_cell.angle_beta   90.00
_cell.angle_gamma   90.00
#
_symmetry.space_group_name_H-M   'P 1'
#
loop_
_entity.id
_entity.type
_entity.pdbx_description
1 polymer ?
#
loop_
_entity_poly.entity_id
_entity_poly.type
_entity_poly.pdbx_seq_one_letter_code
_entity_poly.pdbx_strand_id
1 'polypeptide(L)'
;MHDSRLERTTNGRGKIADFYLKDLQTLDNGSWFHPKYSGEKILTLSQIFKITNNKMGINIEIKPLDKRQDIIVEKCVALTQCCRMQKRVLISSFQHSLIKKIKSLDPTIMTGIIYSPVIHFGKKPATLASKYNADAFVISKNYLRENMVIDAHENNLAVLVYTVEDYHDLERMIKFKVDGVMTNTPRNINRILEAR
;
A
#
# COMPACT_ATOMS: atom_id res chain seq x y z
N MET A 1 9.15 -5.63 1.50
CA MET A 1 9.87 -4.61 2.30
C MET A 1 9.67 -3.25 1.66
N HIS A 2 9.84 -2.16 2.41
CA HIS A 2 9.65 -0.80 1.89
C HIS A 2 10.82 -0.35 0.99
N ASP A 3 12.06 -0.55 1.45
CA ASP A 3 13.26 -0.15 0.73
C ASP A 3 13.70 -1.26 -0.22
N SER A 4 14.47 -0.92 -1.26
CA SER A 4 15.11 -1.91 -2.13
C SER A 4 16.38 -2.52 -1.53
N ARG A 5 16.88 -1.93 -0.43
CA ARG A 5 18.07 -2.37 0.28
C ARG A 5 17.80 -2.72 1.74
N LEU A 6 18.72 -3.48 2.34
CA LEU A 6 18.55 -4.11 3.64
C LEU A 6 18.92 -3.22 4.84
N GLU A 7 19.72 -2.17 4.65
CA GLU A 7 20.47 -1.55 5.75
C GLU A 7 19.60 -0.78 6.75
N ARG A 8 18.47 -0.21 6.31
CA ARG A 8 17.64 0.63 7.20
C ARG A 8 16.92 -0.20 8.26
N THR A 9 16.48 -1.42 7.91
CA THR A 9 15.57 -2.21 8.76
C THR A 9 16.13 -3.57 9.14
N THR A 10 17.37 -3.88 8.80
CA THR A 10 17.96 -5.18 9.14
C THR A 10 19.43 -5.05 9.50
N ASN A 11 19.99 -6.13 10.02
CA ASN A 11 21.45 -6.28 10.18
C ASN A 11 22.17 -6.70 8.88
N GLY A 12 21.46 -6.83 7.75
CA GLY A 12 22.02 -7.18 6.45
C GLY A 12 22.48 -5.97 5.63
N ARG A 13 23.18 -6.23 4.53
CA ARG A 13 23.64 -5.21 3.56
C ARG A 13 23.42 -5.69 2.13
N GLY A 14 23.15 -4.76 1.22
CA GLY A 14 22.93 -5.04 -0.20
C GLY A 14 21.48 -4.89 -0.65
N LYS A 15 21.23 -5.11 -1.95
CA LYS A 15 19.89 -5.03 -2.52
C LYS A 15 19.15 -6.32 -2.22
N ILE A 16 17.89 -6.22 -1.80
CA ILE A 16 17.05 -7.38 -1.47
C ILE A 16 16.98 -8.38 -2.62
N ALA A 17 16.93 -7.86 -3.85
CA ALA A 17 16.72 -8.66 -5.05
C ALA A 17 17.96 -9.47 -5.50
N ASP A 18 19.06 -9.38 -4.75
CA ASP A 18 20.29 -10.15 -4.96
C ASP A 18 20.39 -11.37 -4.01
N PHE A 19 19.41 -11.56 -3.12
CA PHE A 19 19.41 -12.63 -2.12
C PHE A 19 18.32 -13.67 -2.38
N TYR A 20 18.58 -14.92 -1.99
CA TYR A 20 17.51 -15.92 -1.88
C TYR A 20 16.67 -15.67 -0.62
N LEU A 21 15.41 -16.10 -0.66
CA LEU A 21 14.50 -15.96 0.48
C LEU A 21 15.07 -16.60 1.75
N LYS A 22 15.69 -17.78 1.64
CA LYS A 22 16.29 -18.48 2.78
C LYS A 22 17.34 -17.63 3.50
N ASP A 23 18.13 -16.87 2.74
CA ASP A 23 19.20 -16.02 3.29
C ASP A 23 18.58 -14.77 3.94
N LEU A 24 17.60 -14.15 3.27
CA LEU A 24 16.83 -13.03 3.83
C LEU A 24 16.15 -13.39 5.16
N GLN A 25 15.65 -14.61 5.29
CA GLN A 25 15.01 -15.09 6.52
C GLN A 25 15.99 -15.37 7.67
N THR A 26 17.30 -15.35 7.43
CA THR A 26 18.29 -15.42 8.53
C THR A 26 18.46 -14.08 9.24
N LEU A 27 18.20 -12.96 8.55
CA LEU A 27 18.44 -11.61 9.06
C LEU A 27 17.56 -11.26 10.27
N ASP A 28 18.08 -10.36 11.10
CA ASP A 28 17.31 -9.68 12.15
C ASP A 28 16.69 -8.43 11.55
N ASN A 29 15.36 -8.38 11.52
CA ASN A 29 14.54 -7.29 10.98
C ASN A 29 13.80 -6.49 12.07
N GLY A 30 14.20 -6.59 13.34
CA GLY A 30 13.52 -5.90 14.45
C GLY A 30 14.44 -5.17 15.43
N SER A 31 15.68 -5.61 15.62
CA SER A 31 16.63 -4.98 16.56
C SER A 31 16.92 -3.50 16.23
N TRP A 32 16.83 -3.10 14.96
CA TRP A 32 16.99 -1.72 14.53
C TRP A 32 15.94 -0.77 15.12
N PHE A 33 14.73 -1.29 15.41
CA PHE A 33 13.62 -0.50 15.92
C PHE A 33 13.63 -0.47 17.46
N HIS A 34 13.78 -1.65 18.08
CA HIS A 34 13.91 -1.76 19.53
C HIS A 34 14.48 -3.15 19.91
N PRO A 35 15.37 -3.27 20.91
CA PRO A 35 15.97 -4.57 21.31
C PRO A 35 14.96 -5.68 21.62
N LYS A 36 13.78 -5.31 22.14
CA LYS A 36 12.66 -6.25 22.41
C LYS A 36 12.13 -6.99 21.17
N TYR A 37 12.45 -6.52 19.96
CA TYR A 37 12.08 -7.16 18.69
C TYR A 37 13.28 -7.88 18.05
N SER A 38 14.32 -8.17 18.82
CA SER A 38 15.46 -8.92 18.32
C SER A 38 15.04 -10.29 17.80
N GLY A 39 15.60 -10.68 16.66
CA GLY A 39 15.31 -11.95 16.00
C GLY A 39 14.06 -11.97 15.12
N GLU A 40 13.29 -10.88 15.05
CA GLU A 40 12.17 -10.76 14.11
C GLU A 40 12.62 -10.97 12.67
N LYS A 41 11.79 -11.66 11.88
CA LYS A 41 12.14 -12.12 10.53
C LYS A 41 11.46 -11.30 9.44
N ILE A 42 12.08 -11.27 8.27
CA ILE A 42 11.42 -10.77 7.06
C ILE A 42 10.31 -11.76 6.68
N LEU A 43 9.07 -11.29 6.66
CA LEU A 43 7.90 -12.09 6.29
C LEU A 43 7.66 -12.11 4.78
N THR A 44 7.23 -13.26 4.27
CA THR A 44 6.65 -13.37 2.92
C THR A 44 5.20 -12.89 2.91
N LEU A 45 4.70 -12.52 1.73
CA LEU A 45 3.28 -12.21 1.56
C LEU A 45 2.38 -13.39 1.94
N SER A 46 2.80 -14.63 1.66
CA SER A 46 2.03 -15.83 2.04
C SER A 46 1.96 -16.03 3.55
N GLN A 47 3.02 -15.68 4.30
CA GLN A 47 3.01 -15.69 5.75
C GLN A 47 2.07 -14.60 6.28
N ILE A 48 2.08 -13.40 5.70
CA ILE A 48 1.17 -12.31 6.07
C ILE A 48 -0.30 -12.73 5.88
N PHE A 49 -0.65 -13.33 4.74
CA PHE A 49 -2.02 -13.85 4.50
C PHE A 49 -2.45 -14.89 5.55
N LYS A 50 -1.53 -15.76 5.98
CA LYS A 50 -1.80 -16.72 7.05
C LYS A 50 -2.03 -16.06 8.40
N ILE A 51 -1.22 -15.05 8.74
CA ILE A 51 -1.32 -14.33 10.03
C ILE A 51 -2.63 -13.54 10.11
N THR A 52 -3.04 -12.87 9.03
CA THR A 52 -4.30 -12.11 9.02
C THR A 52 -5.53 -13.01 9.05
N ASN A 53 -5.42 -14.25 8.56
CA ASN A 53 -6.46 -15.29 8.62
C ASN A 53 -7.85 -14.78 8.20
N ASN A 54 -7.93 -13.99 7.12
CA ASN A 54 -9.16 -13.38 6.61
C ASN A 54 -9.91 -12.44 7.58
N LYS A 55 -9.30 -12.06 8.72
CA LYS A 55 -9.90 -11.16 9.71
C LYS A 55 -9.64 -9.68 9.43
N MET A 56 -8.73 -9.37 8.52
CA MET A 56 -8.34 -8.00 8.18
C MET A 56 -8.08 -7.86 6.68
N GLY A 57 -8.42 -6.70 6.13
CA GLY A 57 -8.02 -6.32 4.77
C GLY A 57 -6.52 -5.98 4.69
N ILE A 58 -5.92 -6.10 3.51
CA ILE A 58 -4.50 -5.83 3.30
C ILE A 58 -4.35 -4.89 2.10
N ASN A 59 -3.70 -3.74 2.31
CA ASN A 59 -3.21 -2.91 1.23
C ASN A 59 -1.77 -3.32 0.87
N ILE A 60 -1.58 -3.88 -0.31
CA ILE A 60 -0.27 -4.30 -0.84
C ILE A 60 0.21 -3.22 -1.79
N GLU A 61 1.28 -2.51 -1.42
CA GLU A 61 1.98 -1.63 -2.35
C GLU A 61 2.99 -2.44 -3.18
N ILE A 62 2.79 -2.49 -4.51
CA ILE A 62 3.81 -2.96 -5.44
C ILE A 62 4.79 -1.83 -5.70
N LYS A 63 5.97 -1.94 -5.09
CA LYS A 63 7.12 -1.08 -5.39
C LYS A 63 7.73 -1.55 -6.72
N PRO A 64 7.86 -0.67 -7.72
CA PRO A 64 8.49 -1.03 -8.98
C PRO A 64 9.94 -1.42 -8.74
N LEU A 65 10.34 -2.57 -9.27
CA LEU A 65 11.70 -3.09 -9.21
C LEU A 65 12.15 -3.39 -10.65
N ASP A 66 13.21 -2.71 -11.06
CA ASP A 66 13.96 -2.93 -12.30
C ASP A 66 13.17 -3.59 -13.45
N LYS A 67 13.65 -4.70 -14.00
CA LYS A 67 13.02 -5.44 -15.09
C LYS A 67 12.08 -6.53 -14.58
N ARG A 68 11.98 -6.73 -13.26
CA ARG A 68 11.21 -7.81 -12.62
C ARG A 68 9.80 -7.41 -12.18
N GLN A 69 9.40 -6.16 -12.37
CA GLN A 69 8.07 -5.66 -12.00
C GLN A 69 6.91 -6.53 -12.51
N ASP A 70 7.03 -7.06 -13.73
CA ASP A 70 5.98 -7.85 -14.37
C ASP A 70 5.75 -9.21 -13.69
N ILE A 71 6.84 -9.94 -13.42
CA ILE A 71 6.76 -11.23 -12.71
C ILE A 71 6.32 -11.04 -11.25
N ILE A 72 6.64 -9.90 -10.63
CA ILE A 72 6.17 -9.57 -9.28
C ILE A 72 4.65 -9.40 -9.27
N VAL A 73 4.10 -8.66 -10.24
CA VAL A 73 2.65 -8.49 -10.40
C VAL A 73 1.97 -9.83 -10.59
N GLU A 74 2.45 -10.66 -11.52
CA GLU A 74 1.88 -11.98 -11.81
C GLU A 74 1.89 -12.89 -10.57
N LYS A 75 3.01 -12.94 -9.84
CA LYS A 75 3.13 -13.73 -8.60
C LYS A 75 2.24 -13.20 -7.48
N CYS A 76 2.09 -11.88 -7.37
CA CYS A 76 1.22 -11.28 -6.36
C CYS A 76 -0.25 -11.60 -6.62
N VAL A 77 -0.70 -11.49 -7.87
CA VAL A 77 -2.07 -11.85 -8.28
C VAL A 77 -2.31 -13.34 -8.07
N ALA A 78 -1.42 -14.21 -8.57
CA ALA A 78 -1.56 -15.66 -8.41
C ALA A 78 -1.62 -16.09 -6.95
N LEU A 79 -0.79 -15.51 -6.07
CA LEU A 79 -0.84 -15.80 -4.64
C LEU A 79 -2.14 -15.32 -4.00
N THR A 80 -2.62 -14.13 -4.38
CA THR A 80 -3.90 -13.58 -3.91
C THR A 80 -5.05 -14.51 -4.28
N GLN A 81 -5.04 -15.06 -5.50
CA GLN A 81 -6.04 -16.02 -5.97
C GLN A 81 -5.95 -17.36 -5.24
N CYS A 82 -4.75 -17.92 -5.13
CA CYS A 82 -4.49 -19.19 -4.45
C CYS A 82 -4.96 -19.16 -2.99
N CYS A 83 -4.76 -18.04 -2.31
CA CYS A 83 -5.18 -17.84 -0.93
C CYS A 83 -6.62 -17.33 -0.77
N ARG A 84 -7.38 -17.15 -1.87
CA ARG A 84 -8.75 -16.61 -1.89
C ARG A 84 -8.89 -15.23 -1.21
N MET A 85 -7.90 -14.38 -1.43
CA MET A 85 -7.76 -13.06 -0.78
C MET A 85 -8.32 -11.89 -1.61
N GLN A 86 -8.88 -12.14 -2.80
CA GLN A 86 -9.26 -11.09 -3.76
C GLN A 86 -10.19 -10.03 -3.17
N LYS A 87 -11.17 -10.44 -2.35
CA LYS A 87 -12.13 -9.53 -1.69
C LYS A 87 -11.58 -8.83 -0.44
N ARG A 88 -10.33 -9.12 -0.06
CA ARG A 88 -9.67 -8.62 1.15
C ARG A 88 -8.39 -7.86 0.84
N VAL A 89 -8.01 -7.76 -0.43
CA VAL A 89 -6.76 -7.14 -0.85
C VAL A 89 -7.06 -5.93 -1.74
N LEU A 90 -6.41 -4.82 -1.42
CA LEU A 90 -6.20 -3.70 -2.32
C LEU A 90 -4.75 -3.76 -2.78
N ILE A 91 -4.49 -3.74 -4.09
CA ILE A 91 -3.12 -3.65 -4.62
C ILE A 91 -2.88 -2.25 -5.18
N SER A 92 -1.90 -1.53 -4.64
CA SER A 92 -1.59 -0.15 -5.01
C SER A 92 -0.17 0.02 -5.56
N SER A 93 0.07 1.05 -6.36
CA SER A 93 1.42 1.36 -6.88
C SER A 93 1.52 2.80 -7.40
N PHE A 94 2.73 3.38 -7.32
CA PHE A 94 3.10 4.61 -8.04
C PHE A 94 3.28 4.38 -9.54
N GLN A 95 3.54 3.14 -9.98
CA GLN A 95 3.70 2.81 -11.40
C GLN A 95 2.37 2.31 -11.96
N HIS A 96 1.55 3.23 -12.46
CA HIS A 96 0.14 2.95 -12.80
C HIS A 96 -0.04 1.93 -13.94
N SER A 97 0.96 1.71 -14.80
CA SER A 97 0.91 0.63 -15.79
C SER A 97 0.78 -0.75 -15.14
N LEU A 98 1.36 -0.95 -13.94
CA LEU A 98 1.20 -2.17 -13.18
C LEU A 98 -0.23 -2.36 -12.68
N ILE A 99 -0.92 -1.27 -12.34
CA ILE A 99 -2.34 -1.31 -11.93
C ILE A 99 -3.22 -1.85 -13.06
N LYS A 100 -3.01 -1.33 -14.29
CA LYS A 100 -3.72 -1.83 -15.47
C LYS A 100 -3.43 -3.32 -15.72
N LYS A 101 -2.18 -3.76 -15.51
CA LYS A 101 -1.80 -5.17 -15.63
C LYS A 101 -2.50 -6.05 -14.57
N ILE A 102 -2.51 -5.63 -13.31
CA ILE A 102 -3.22 -6.33 -12.22
C ILE A 102 -4.69 -6.52 -12.60
N LYS A 103 -5.37 -5.46 -13.05
CA LYS A 103 -6.77 -5.51 -13.47
C LYS A 103 -7.02 -6.43 -14.67
N SER A 104 -6.06 -6.52 -15.60
CA SER A 104 -6.18 -7.46 -16.72
C SER A 104 -6.01 -8.92 -16.31
N LEU A 105 -5.23 -9.19 -15.26
CA LEU A 105 -5.01 -10.54 -14.73
C LEU A 105 -6.15 -11.00 -13.82
N ASP A 106 -6.69 -10.08 -13.01
CA ASP A 106 -7.83 -10.34 -12.14
C ASP A 106 -8.61 -9.04 -11.88
N PRO A 107 -9.75 -8.82 -12.57
CA PRO A 107 -10.55 -7.61 -12.38
C PRO A 107 -11.27 -7.57 -11.02
N THR A 108 -11.35 -8.69 -10.31
CA THR A 108 -12.04 -8.78 -9.01
C THR A 108 -11.21 -8.25 -7.85
N ILE A 109 -9.89 -8.08 -8.04
CA ILE A 109 -8.99 -7.47 -7.07
C ILE A 109 -9.16 -5.95 -7.12
N MET A 110 -9.35 -5.32 -5.96
CA MET A 110 -9.35 -3.86 -5.87
C MET A 110 -7.95 -3.31 -6.13
N THR A 111 -7.84 -2.22 -6.88
CA THR A 111 -6.57 -1.58 -7.18
C THR A 111 -6.54 -0.09 -6.88
N GLY A 112 -5.38 0.40 -6.44
CA GLY A 112 -5.17 1.79 -6.05
C GLY A 112 -4.05 2.47 -6.86
N ILE A 113 -4.35 3.61 -7.46
CA ILE A 113 -3.33 4.47 -8.06
C ILE A 113 -2.73 5.38 -7.00
N ILE A 114 -1.42 5.26 -6.77
CA ILE A 114 -0.72 6.17 -5.85
C ILE A 114 -0.33 7.43 -6.63
N TYR A 115 -0.88 8.55 -6.19
CA TYR A 115 -0.66 9.87 -6.78
C TYR A 115 0.60 10.52 -6.23
N SER A 116 1.33 11.11 -7.17
CA SER A 116 2.50 11.96 -6.95
C SER A 116 2.40 13.20 -7.85
N PRO A 117 2.43 14.43 -7.31
CA PRO A 117 2.28 15.63 -8.13
C PRO A 117 3.40 15.78 -9.17
N VAL A 118 4.61 15.29 -8.87
CA VAL A 118 5.76 15.35 -9.78
C VAL A 118 5.67 14.39 -10.97
N ILE A 119 4.83 13.36 -10.89
CA ILE A 119 4.62 12.38 -11.98
C ILE A 119 3.34 12.69 -12.77
N HIS A 120 2.29 13.16 -12.08
CA HIS A 120 0.96 13.25 -12.65
C HIS A 120 0.56 14.67 -13.05
N PHE A 121 1.33 15.69 -12.66
CA PHE A 121 1.20 17.08 -13.13
C PHE A 121 -0.23 17.63 -13.08
N GLY A 122 -0.93 17.42 -11.95
CA GLY A 122 -2.28 17.96 -11.74
C GLY A 122 -3.42 17.18 -12.40
N LYS A 123 -3.14 16.00 -12.98
CA LYS A 123 -4.20 15.12 -13.49
C LYS A 123 -5.20 14.77 -12.39
N LYS A 124 -6.48 14.85 -12.75
CA LYS A 124 -7.59 14.54 -11.86
C LYS A 124 -7.64 13.04 -11.52
N PRO A 125 -8.12 12.67 -10.32
CA PRO A 125 -8.35 11.28 -9.92
C PRO A 125 -9.11 10.46 -10.99
N ALA A 126 -10.25 10.95 -11.47
CA ALA A 126 -11.08 10.28 -12.46
C ALA A 126 -10.33 9.99 -13.77
N THR A 127 -9.53 10.95 -14.24
CA THR A 127 -8.73 10.80 -15.46
C THR A 127 -7.70 9.67 -15.31
N LEU A 128 -7.03 9.59 -14.17
CA LEU A 128 -6.05 8.54 -13.91
C LEU A 128 -6.73 7.19 -13.74
N ALA A 129 -7.80 7.12 -12.94
CA ALA A 129 -8.51 5.88 -12.69
C ALA A 129 -9.13 5.29 -13.96
N SER A 130 -9.76 6.11 -14.80
CA SER A 130 -10.30 5.67 -16.09
C SER A 130 -9.20 5.10 -17.00
N LYS A 131 -8.03 5.75 -17.07
CA LYS A 131 -6.91 5.31 -17.91
C LYS A 131 -6.34 3.94 -17.47
N TYR A 132 -6.31 3.67 -16.17
CA TYR A 132 -5.66 2.49 -15.58
C TYR A 132 -6.64 1.47 -14.99
N ASN A 133 -7.94 1.71 -15.12
CA ASN A 133 -9.03 0.91 -14.55
C ASN A 133 -8.93 0.72 -13.03
N ALA A 134 -8.60 1.78 -12.29
CA ALA A 134 -8.39 1.70 -10.83
C ALA A 134 -9.68 1.95 -10.04
N ASP A 135 -9.78 1.38 -8.83
CA ASP A 135 -10.94 1.57 -7.94
C ASP A 135 -10.67 2.54 -6.79
N ALA A 136 -9.40 2.86 -6.54
CA ALA A 136 -9.00 3.75 -5.45
C ALA A 136 -7.96 4.79 -5.88
N PHE A 137 -8.10 5.99 -5.36
CA PHE A 137 -7.15 7.08 -5.43
C PHE A 137 -6.38 7.19 -4.11
N VAL A 138 -5.08 6.95 -4.16
CA VAL A 138 -4.21 6.94 -2.98
C VAL A 138 -3.27 8.14 -3.05
N ILE A 139 -3.23 9.00 -2.03
CA ILE A 139 -2.48 10.26 -2.11
C ILE A 139 -1.87 10.68 -0.78
N SER A 140 -0.76 11.43 -0.83
CA SER A 140 -0.23 12.06 0.37
C SER A 140 -1.17 13.17 0.89
N LYS A 141 -1.38 13.22 2.21
CA LYS A 141 -2.13 14.30 2.89
C LYS A 141 -1.66 15.71 2.52
N ASN A 142 -0.38 15.86 2.18
CA ASN A 142 0.22 17.16 1.82
C ASN A 142 -0.32 17.69 0.48
N TYR A 143 -0.69 16.79 -0.42
CA TYR A 143 -1.12 17.12 -1.78
C TYR A 143 -2.62 16.98 -2.00
N LEU A 144 -3.35 16.37 -1.06
CA LEU A 144 -4.79 16.24 -1.17
C LEU A 144 -5.48 17.61 -1.13
N ARG A 145 -6.49 17.77 -1.98
CA ARG A 145 -7.41 18.91 -2.03
C ARG A 145 -8.84 18.40 -2.09
N GLU A 146 -9.79 19.15 -1.55
CA GLU A 146 -11.20 18.77 -1.45
C GLU A 146 -11.82 18.45 -2.82
N ASN A 147 -11.52 19.26 -3.84
CA ASN A 147 -11.98 19.03 -5.20
C ASN A 147 -11.50 17.70 -5.82
N MET A 148 -10.36 17.17 -5.37
CA MET A 148 -9.89 15.85 -5.79
C MET A 148 -10.74 14.75 -5.16
N VAL A 149 -11.20 14.93 -3.91
CA VAL A 149 -12.09 13.97 -3.27
C VAL A 149 -13.45 13.94 -3.96
N ILE A 150 -14.00 15.14 -4.27
CA ILE A 150 -15.24 15.28 -5.02
C ILE A 150 -15.14 14.57 -6.38
N ASP A 151 -14.11 14.87 -7.17
CA ASP A 151 -13.87 14.24 -8.47
C ASP A 151 -13.74 12.71 -8.37
N ALA A 152 -13.09 12.21 -7.32
CA ALA A 152 -12.95 10.78 -7.08
C ALA A 152 -14.30 10.12 -6.76
N HIS A 153 -15.08 10.68 -5.84
CA HIS A 153 -16.37 10.12 -5.42
C HIS A 153 -17.43 10.18 -6.51
N GLU A 154 -17.49 11.26 -7.29
CA GLU A 154 -18.38 11.37 -8.47
C GLU A 154 -18.09 10.29 -9.52
N ASN A 155 -16.88 9.70 -9.49
CA ASN A 155 -16.44 8.64 -10.40
C ASN A 155 -16.28 7.28 -9.70
N ASN A 156 -16.93 7.09 -8.53
CA ASN A 156 -16.96 5.84 -7.77
C ASN A 156 -15.57 5.32 -7.33
N LEU A 157 -14.65 6.24 -7.02
CA LEU A 157 -13.32 5.89 -6.51
C LEU A 157 -13.25 6.10 -5.00
N ALA A 158 -12.69 5.13 -4.29
CA ALA A 158 -12.34 5.31 -2.88
C ALA A 158 -11.10 6.21 -2.74
N VAL A 159 -11.06 7.11 -1.75
CA VAL A 159 -9.92 7.98 -1.47
C VAL A 159 -9.20 7.54 -0.21
N LEU A 160 -7.93 7.13 -0.37
CA LEU A 160 -7.07 6.71 0.75
C LEU A 160 -5.89 7.67 0.90
N VAL A 161 -5.60 8.06 2.14
CA VAL A 161 -4.62 9.12 2.40
C VAL A 161 -3.50 8.66 3.33
N TYR A 162 -2.25 8.97 2.97
CA TYR A 162 -1.08 8.68 3.81
C TYR A 162 -0.20 9.93 4.03
N THR A 163 0.64 10.03 5.05
CA THR A 163 0.56 9.30 6.32
C THR A 163 0.00 10.27 7.36
N VAL A 164 -1.19 9.97 7.89
CA VAL A 164 -1.92 10.79 8.87
C VAL A 164 -1.50 10.37 10.27
N GLU A 165 -1.02 11.29 11.09
CA GLU A 165 -0.43 10.97 12.40
C GLU A 165 -1.02 11.76 13.56
N ASP A 166 -1.58 12.94 13.31
CA ASP A 166 -2.10 13.82 14.34
C ASP A 166 -3.58 14.15 14.13
N TYR A 167 -4.16 14.73 15.18
CA TYR A 167 -5.57 15.12 15.25
C TYR A 167 -5.94 16.13 14.16
N HIS A 168 -5.10 17.12 13.90
CA HIS A 168 -5.41 18.19 12.96
C HIS A 168 -5.48 17.66 11.52
N ASP A 169 -4.55 16.79 11.13
CA ASP A 169 -4.61 16.11 9.85
C ASP A 169 -5.83 15.21 9.74
N LEU A 170 -6.16 14.46 10.79
CA LEU A 170 -7.32 13.58 10.80
C LEU A 170 -8.63 14.37 10.68
N GLU A 171 -8.79 15.46 11.41
CA GLU A 171 -9.96 16.36 11.28
C GLU A 171 -10.13 16.88 9.86
N ARG A 172 -9.03 17.28 9.22
CA ARG A 172 -9.05 17.70 7.80
C ARG A 172 -9.48 16.54 6.90
N MET A 173 -8.98 15.33 7.13
CA MET A 173 -9.37 14.15 6.34
C MET A 173 -10.85 13.79 6.50
N ILE A 174 -11.38 13.90 7.72
CA ILE A 174 -12.80 13.70 8.00
C ILE A 174 -13.64 14.77 7.31
N LYS A 175 -13.23 16.04 7.37
CA LYS A 175 -13.93 17.13 6.68
C LYS A 175 -14.00 16.89 5.18
N PHE A 176 -12.90 16.41 4.59
CA PHE A 176 -12.85 16.04 3.18
C PHE A 176 -13.60 14.74 2.85
N LYS A 177 -14.09 14.01 3.86
CA LYS A 177 -14.83 12.75 3.74
C LYS A 177 -14.03 11.64 3.05
N VAL A 178 -12.72 11.55 3.29
CA VAL A 178 -11.91 10.47 2.71
C VAL A 178 -12.33 9.11 3.26
N ASP A 179 -12.19 8.05 2.45
CA ASP A 179 -12.65 6.70 2.78
C ASP A 179 -11.69 5.93 3.70
N GLY A 180 -10.43 6.36 3.78
CA GLY A 180 -9.47 5.74 4.68
C GLY A 180 -8.18 6.55 4.87
N VAL A 181 -7.58 6.36 6.03
CA VAL A 181 -6.29 6.95 6.39
C VAL A 181 -5.26 5.86 6.67
N MET A 182 -4.03 6.07 6.25
CA MET A 182 -2.87 5.25 6.56
C MET A 182 -2.03 6.00 7.60
N THR A 183 -1.66 5.30 8.67
CA THR A 183 -1.04 5.89 9.85
C THR A 183 -0.03 4.92 10.48
N ASN A 184 1.04 5.43 11.08
CA ASN A 184 1.91 4.64 11.94
C ASN A 184 1.38 4.53 13.38
N THR A 185 0.34 5.28 13.74
CA THR A 185 -0.24 5.34 15.09
C THR A 185 -1.72 4.94 15.12
N PRO A 186 -2.11 3.74 14.62
CA PRO A 186 -3.51 3.36 14.46
C PRO A 186 -4.32 3.37 15.76
N ARG A 187 -3.70 3.04 16.91
CA ARG A 187 -4.36 3.13 18.22
C ARG A 187 -4.76 4.57 18.57
N ASN A 188 -3.89 5.54 18.27
CA ASN A 188 -4.16 6.95 18.56
C ASN A 188 -5.29 7.47 17.66
N ILE A 189 -5.21 7.17 16.36
CA ILE A 189 -6.24 7.54 15.39
C ILE A 189 -7.60 6.93 15.77
N ASN A 190 -7.66 5.64 16.13
CA ASN A 190 -8.91 5.01 16.55
C ASN A 190 -9.50 5.67 17.80
N ARG A 191 -8.66 5.98 18.80
CA ARG A 191 -9.12 6.68 20.01
C ARG A 191 -9.75 8.05 19.69
N ILE A 192 -9.17 8.78 18.75
CA ILE A 192 -9.72 10.07 18.32
C ILE A 192 -11.06 9.88 17.62
N LEU A 193 -11.18 8.88 16.74
CA LEU A 193 -12.41 8.58 16.02
C LEU A 193 -13.54 8.12 16.95
N GLU A 194 -13.23 7.33 17.97
CA GLU A 194 -14.18 6.84 18.98
C GLU A 194 -14.66 7.93 19.96
N ALA A 195 -13.90 9.02 20.10
CA ALA A 195 -14.25 10.12 21.01
C ALA A 195 -15.16 11.19 20.37
N ARG A 196 -15.55 11.01 19.10
CA ARG A 196 -16.44 11.90 18.35
C ARG A 196 -17.86 11.36 18.35
#